data_AF-A0A9X4QMN1-F1
#
_entry.id   AF-A0A9X4QMN1-F1
#
_cell.length_a   1.000
_cell.length_b   1.000
_cell.length_c   1.000
_cell.angle_alpha   90.00
_cell.angle_beta   90.00
_cell.angle_gamma   90.00
#
_symmetry.space_group_name_H-M   'P 1'
#
loop_
_entity.id
_entity.type
_entity.pdbx_description
1 polymer ?
#
loop_
_entity_poly.entity_id
_entity_poly.type
_entity_poly.pdbx_seq_one_letter_code
_entity_poly.pdbx_strand_id
1 'polypeptide(L)' 'MDNGMKVVLLQKLPGGQLRKIDERQWTQGMMNALHHVNYLTVGAEEYETIEGRLNVEQGVVELLLVPVRKATQSISL' A
#
# COMPACT_ATOMS: atom_id res chain seq x y z
N MET A 1 3.66 18.36 -18.10
CA MET A 1 4.22 17.03 -17.79
C MET A 1 3.81 16.74 -16.37
N ASP A 2 3.01 15.70 -16.14
CA ASP A 2 2.55 15.36 -14.80
C ASP A 2 3.72 14.67 -14.08
N ASN A 3 4.37 15.38 -13.17
CA ASN A 3 5.52 14.89 -12.40
C ASN A 3 5.05 13.97 -11.27
N GLY A 4 4.40 12.86 -11.65
CA GLY A 4 3.95 11.86 -10.69
C GLY A 4 5.10 11.25 -9.89
N MET A 5 4.76 10.45 -8.89
CA MET A 5 5.74 9.63 -8.15
C MET A 5 5.39 8.16 -8.30
N LYS A 6 6.42 7.31 -8.37
CA LYS A 6 6.22 5.86 -8.36
C LYS A 6 5.86 5.42 -6.94
N VAL A 7 4.76 4.70 -6.82
CA VAL A 7 4.24 4.19 -5.55
C VAL A 7 4.21 2.66 -5.58
N VAL A 8 4.70 2.05 -4.50
CA VAL A 8 4.71 0.61 -4.27
C VAL A 8 3.78 0.31 -3.09
N LEU A 9 2.81 -0.58 -3.30
CA LEU A 9 1.90 -1.03 -2.25
C LEU A 9 2.39 -2.37 -1.71
N LEU A 10 2.67 -2.42 -0.41
CA LEU A 10 3.18 -3.59 0.29
C LEU A 10 2.15 -4.03 1.32
N GLN A 11 1.69 -5.27 1.23
CA GLN A 11 0.89 -5.90 2.27
C GLN A 11 1.79 -6.52 3.33
N LYS A 12 1.54 -6.20 4.60
CA LYS A 12 2.10 -6.90 5.75
C LYS A 12 1.32 -8.20 5.99
N LEU A 13 1.99 -9.34 5.88
CA LEU A 13 1.43 -10.65 6.20
C LEU A 13 1.50 -10.91 7.72
N PRO A 14 0.68 -11.84 8.27
CA PRO A 14 0.68 -12.15 9.70
C PRO A 14 2.05 -12.56 10.27
N GLY A 15 2.90 -13.19 9.46
CA GLY A 15 4.27 -13.57 9.83
C GLY A 15 5.31 -12.45 9.74
N GLY A 16 4.90 -11.20 9.49
CA GLY A 16 5.78 -10.04 9.35
C GLY A 16 6.43 -9.89 7.96
N GLN A 17 6.22 -10.86 7.07
CA GLN A 17 6.68 -10.79 5.68
C GLN A 17 5.92 -9.71 4.91
N LEU A 18 6.59 -9.08 3.94
CA LEU A 18 6.00 -8.08 3.06
C LEU A 18 5.74 -8.68 1.68
N ARG A 19 4.54 -8.48 1.16
CA ARG A 19 4.14 -8.89 -0.19
C ARG A 19 3.80 -7.66 -1.01
N LYS A 20 4.48 -7.44 -2.13
CA LYS A 20 4.10 -6.40 -3.09
C LYS A 20 2.77 -6.77 -3.75
N ILE A 21 1.80 -5.86 -3.67
CA ILE A 21 0.45 -6.07 -4.24
C ILE A 21 0.16 -5.15 -5.42
N ASP A 22 0.88 -4.03 -5.54
CA ASP A 22 0.75 -3.09 -6.66
C ASP A 22 2.01 -2.23 -6.79
N GLU A 23 2.26 -1.73 -8.01
CA GLU A 23 3.36 -0.81 -8.32
C GLU A 23 3.02 -0.02 -9.57
N ARG A 24 2.89 1.31 -9.43
CA ARG A 24 2.58 2.19 -10.58
C ARG A 24 2.93 3.65 -10.31
N GLN A 25 2.94 4.42 -11.38
CA GLN A 25 3.06 5.87 -11.32
C GLN A 25 1.74 6.47 -10.81
N TRP A 26 1.81 7.30 -9.78
CA TRP A 26 0.69 8.06 -9.25
C TRP A 26 0.82 9.52 -9.68
N THR A 27 -0.29 10.14 -10.07
CA THR A 27 -0.31 11.56 -10.43
C THR A 27 -0.11 12.43 -9.19
N GLN A 28 0.23 13.71 -9.37
CA GLN A 28 0.36 14.63 -8.23
C GLN A 28 -0.93 14.72 -7.40
N GLY A 29 -2.11 14.65 -8.06
CA GLY A 29 -3.40 14.62 -7.36
C GLY A 29 -3.56 13.40 -6.46
N MET A 30 -3.15 12.22 -6.93
CA MET A 30 -3.15 10.99 -6.12
C MET A 30 -2.15 11.09 -4.96
N MET A 31 -0.96 11.67 -5.19
CA MET A 31 0.03 11.89 -4.14
C MET A 31 -0.49 12.84 -3.06
N ASN A 32 -1.17 13.93 -3.44
CA ASN A 32 -1.74 14.87 -2.48
C ASN A 32 -2.84 14.22 -1.62
N ALA A 33 -3.60 13.27 -2.18
CA ALA A 33 -4.60 12.52 -1.44
C ALA A 33 -3.99 11.60 -0.35
N LEU A 34 -2.72 11.22 -0.46
CA LEU A 34 -2.04 10.37 0.53
C LEU A 34 -1.85 11.01 1.90
N HIS A 35 -1.80 12.34 1.98
CA HIS A 35 -1.48 13.06 3.22
C HIS A 35 -2.41 12.72 4.40
N HIS A 36 -3.62 12.19 4.12
CA HIS A 36 -4.60 11.79 5.13
C HIS A 36 -5.29 10.46 4.81
N VAL A 37 -4.72 9.64 3.92
CA VAL A 37 -5.36 8.39 3.54
C VAL A 37 -5.22 7.38 4.68
N ASN A 38 -6.36 6.85 5.14
CA ASN A 38 -6.39 5.76 6.13
C ASN A 38 -6.70 4.41 5.47
N TYR A 39 -7.40 4.46 4.34
CA TYR A 39 -7.85 3.28 3.61
C TYR A 39 -7.66 3.46 2.12
N LEU A 40 -7.28 2.38 1.45
CA LEU A 40 -7.17 2.35 0.01
C LEU A 40 -7.73 1.06 -0.56
N THR A 41 -8.21 1.13 -1.80
CA THR A 41 -8.74 -0.02 -2.52
C THR A 41 -7.78 -0.39 -3.64
N VAL A 42 -7.43 -1.68 -3.70
CA VAL A 42 -6.62 -2.26 -4.79
C VAL A 42 -7.40 -3.41 -5.38
N GLY A 43 -7.81 -3.29 -6.64
CA GLY A 43 -8.74 -4.24 -7.25
C GLY A 43 -10.09 -4.23 -6.51
N ALA A 44 -10.49 -5.38 -5.97
CA ALA A 44 -11.73 -5.54 -5.20
C ALA A 44 -11.49 -5.61 -3.66
N GLU A 45 -10.26 -5.37 -3.22
CA GLU A 45 -9.87 -5.50 -1.82
C GLU A 45 -9.58 -4.14 -1.18
N GLU A 46 -10.00 -3.99 0.07
CA GLU A 46 -9.79 -2.81 0.88
C GLU A 46 -8.68 -3.04 1.91
N TYR A 47 -7.83 -2.04 2.05
CA TYR A 47 -6.65 -2.06 2.90
C TYR A 47 -6.61 -0.85 3.81
N GLU A 48 -6.23 -1.05 5.05
CA GLU A 48 -5.85 0.01 5.99
C GLU A 48 -4.36 0.33 5.79
N THR A 49 -4.02 1.62 5.78
CA THR A 49 -2.65 2.10 5.69
C THR A 49 -2.00 2.15 7.07
N ILE A 50 -0.84 1.51 7.21
CA ILE A 50 -0.06 1.51 8.45
C ILE A 50 0.98 2.63 8.44
N GLU A 51 1.80 2.66 7.40
CA GLU A 51 2.91 3.62 7.27
C GLU A 51 3.18 3.92 5.79
N GLY A 52 3.69 5.12 5.54
CA GLY A 52 4.29 5.50 4.27
C GLY A 52 5.79 5.73 4.45
N ARG A 53 6.59 5.21 3.53
CA ARG A 53 8.05 5.36 3.53
C ARG A 53 8.52 5.92 2.19
N LEU A 54 9.34 6.95 2.24
CA LEU A 54 10.05 7.44 1.05
C LEU A 54 11.36 6.66 0.92
N ASN A 55 11.47 5.82 -0.10
CA ASN A 55 12.72 5.16 -0.47
C ASN A 55 13.51 6.06 -1.42
N VAL A 56 14.51 6.77 -0.86
CA VAL A 56 15.29 7.78 -1.59
C VAL A 56 16.19 7.16 -2.66
N GLU A 57 16.76 5.97 -2.39
CA GLU A 57 17.63 5.29 -3.34
C GLU A 57 16.88 4.85 -4.60
N GLN A 58 15.64 4.38 -4.42
CA GLN A 58 14.81 3.89 -5.52
C GLN A 58 13.90 4.98 -6.11
N GLY A 59 13.80 6.14 -5.45
CA GLY A 59 12.91 7.23 -5.86
C GLY A 59 11.43 6.86 -5.80
N VAL A 60 11.02 5.98 -4.88
CA VAL A 60 9.64 5.50 -4.74
C VAL A 60 9.05 5.79 -3.36
N VAL A 61 7.74 5.96 -3.30
CA VAL A 61 7.00 5.89 -2.02
C VAL A 61 6.48 4.47 -1.85
N GLU A 62 6.73 3.89 -0.69
CA GLU A 62 6.20 2.60 -0.28
C GLU A 62 5.07 2.84 0.72
N LEU A 63 3.91 2.21 0.52
CA LEU A 63 2.82 2.20 1.48
C LEU A 63 2.66 0.81 2.05
N LEU A 64 2.73 0.70 3.37
CA LEU A 64 2.52 -0.55 4.09
C LEU A 64 1.05 -0.68 4.48
N LEU A 65 0.48 -1.85 4.20
CA LEU A 65 -0.95 -2.09 4.21
C LEU A 65 -1.31 -3.37 4.96
N VAL A 66 -2.49 -3.38 5.56
CA VAL A 66 -3.16 -4.61 6.04
C VAL A 66 -4.57 -4.70 5.49
N PRO A 67 -5.06 -5.89 5.13
CA PRO A 67 -6.41 -6.04 4.60
C PRO A 67 -7.45 -5.74 5.69
N VAL A 68 -8.48 -4.96 5.37
CA VAL A 68 -9.57 -4.62 6.31
C VAL A 68 -10.39 -5.87 6.65
N ARG A 69 -10.67 -6.71 5.65
CA ARG A 69 -11.28 -8.02 5.86
C ARG A 69 -10.17 -9.05 6.00
N LYS A 70 -10.05 -9.65 7.18
CA LYS A 70 -9.18 -10.82 7.36
C LYS A 70 -9.69 -11.91 6.40
N ALA A 71 -8.86 -12.33 5.45
CA ALA A 71 -9.06 -13.62 4.82
C ALA A 71 -9.11 -14.64 5.98
N THR A 72 -10.25 -15.30 6.15
CA THR A 72 -10.51 -16.23 7.25
C THR A 72 -9.28 -17.10 7.48
N GLN A 73 -8.63 -16.95 8.63
CA GLN A 73 -7.56 -17.84 9.03
C GLN A 73 -8.23 -19.18 9.31
N SER A 74 -7.98 -20.17 8.45
CA SER A 74 -8.30 -21.57 8.75
C SER A 74 -7.53 -21.93 10.01
N ILE A 75 -8.21 -21.97 11.15
CA ILE A 75 -7.66 -22.53 12.38
C ILE A 75 -7.62 -24.03 12.12
N SER A 76 -6.42 -24.56 11.90
CA SER A 76 -6.22 -26.02 11.97
C SER A 76 -6.38 -26.42 13.43
N LEU A 77 -7.52 -27.05 13.75
CA LEU A 77 -7.75 -27.78 15.00
C LEU A 77 -7.03 -29.13 14.97
#